data_AF-A0AAE3RDR5-F1
#
_entry.id   AF-A0AAE3RDR5-F1
#
_cell.length_a   1.000
_cell.length_b   1.000
_cell.length_c   1.000
_cell.angle_alpha   90.00
_cell.angle_beta   90.00
_cell.angle_gamma   90.00
#
_symmetry.space_group_name_H-M   'P 1'
#
loop_
_entity.id
_entity.type
_entity.pdbx_description
1 polymer ?
#
loop_
_entity_poly.entity_id
_entity_poly.type
_entity_poly.pdbx_seq_one_letter_code
_entity_poly.pdbx_strand_id
1 'polypeptide(L)'
;MQHFFTRFSSECIQKIVLLLLCILVGVKSQAQNLIVNGNFSNGNANFTSEYTYTTQATNGTNYSQGLGPEGRYTVGTNPKYYHQDFCALTTEGVRSPISGGNMLIGNGYNGSSKKLWTQTVALQANTNYKLTFYAMSLAGANTLLFGLYGNCTRLGQDIDVGNTCTWTLYTMTFNSGVLTSLELSLRNISVNASGNDIAVDDIILVKDNPATNYATISDDFIWQGYTTDWTNADNWGSCTVPTCSDDVVIPAGLTNYPILASNATGAVKSITIQSGAKVTLNSGSELQVCGDLLNSGTLTTNSTATITMMGTT
;
A
#
# COMPACT_ATOMS: atom_id res chain seq x y z
N MET A 1 39.82 16.12 -74.76
CA MET A 1 38.89 15.15 -74.15
C MET A 1 38.87 15.44 -72.65
N GLN A 2 38.17 16.47 -72.18
CA GLN A 2 36.71 16.61 -72.04
C GLN A 2 36.14 15.71 -70.91
N HIS A 3 35.75 16.40 -69.83
CA HIS A 3 34.65 16.16 -68.87
C HIS A 3 34.05 14.76 -68.73
N PHE A 4 33.88 14.30 -67.48
CA PHE A 4 32.81 13.42 -66.92
C PHE A 4 33.41 12.79 -65.63
N PHE A 5 33.06 13.10 -64.37
CA PHE A 5 31.77 13.14 -63.71
C PHE A 5 31.83 14.02 -62.46
N THR A 6 31.20 15.19 -62.49
CA THR A 6 30.60 15.82 -61.30
C THR A 6 29.13 15.45 -61.30
N ARG A 7 28.67 14.71 -60.29
CA ARG A 7 27.31 14.65 -59.71
C ARG A 7 27.10 13.30 -59.00
N PHE A 8 27.68 13.15 -57.81
CA PHE A 8 26.91 12.47 -56.77
C PHE A 8 25.91 13.51 -56.29
N SER A 9 24.64 13.33 -56.66
CA SER A 9 23.58 14.30 -56.39
C SER A 9 23.42 14.49 -54.88
N SER A 10 23.31 15.75 -54.44
CA SER A 10 23.01 16.07 -53.04
C SER A 10 21.70 15.43 -52.57
N GLU A 11 20.83 15.03 -53.49
CA GLU A 11 19.62 14.24 -53.22
C GLU A 11 19.89 12.88 -52.60
N CYS A 12 21.02 12.21 -52.90
CA CYS A 12 21.34 10.91 -52.32
C CYS A 12 21.77 11.05 -50.85
N ILE A 13 22.50 12.13 -50.52
CA ILE A 13 22.91 12.46 -49.14
C ILE A 13 21.73 13.03 -48.34
N GLN A 14 20.88 13.87 -48.93
CA GLN A 14 19.67 14.37 -48.28
C GLN A 14 18.68 13.25 -47.96
N LYS A 15 18.54 12.24 -48.82
CA LYS A 15 17.67 11.07 -48.54
C LYS A 15 18.23 10.19 -47.43
N ILE A 16 19.55 10.02 -47.32
CA ILE A 16 20.17 9.25 -46.23
C ILE A 16 20.11 10.01 -44.89
N VAL A 17 20.31 11.33 -44.90
CA VAL A 17 20.17 12.16 -43.69
C VAL A 17 18.71 12.27 -43.23
N LEU A 18 17.75 12.32 -44.15
CA LEU A 18 16.31 12.32 -43.81
C LEU A 18 15.84 10.93 -43.33
N LEU A 19 16.42 9.84 -43.83
CA LEU A 19 16.14 8.48 -43.37
C LEU A 19 16.73 8.22 -41.96
N LEU A 20 17.91 8.79 -41.66
CA LEU A 20 18.52 8.73 -40.32
C LEU A 20 17.83 9.68 -39.32
N LEU A 21 17.27 10.81 -39.74
CA LEU A 21 16.43 11.65 -38.87
C LEU A 21 15.06 11.01 -38.56
N CYS A 22 14.52 10.17 -39.45
CA CYS A 22 13.26 9.45 -39.24
C CYS A 22 13.38 8.18 -38.36
N ILE A 23 14.58 7.74 -37.98
CA ILE A 23 14.77 6.62 -37.03
C ILE A 23 14.78 7.12 -35.57
N LEU A 24 14.82 8.44 -35.35
CA LEU A 24 14.54 9.07 -34.04
C LEU A 24 13.03 9.18 -33.72
N VAL A 25 12.16 8.58 -34.55
CA VAL A 25 10.73 8.51 -34.28
C VAL A 25 10.47 7.45 -33.19
N GLY A 26 10.48 7.92 -31.95
CA GLY A 26 9.64 7.41 -30.87
C GLY A 26 9.80 5.92 -30.55
N VAL A 27 10.96 5.50 -30.04
CA VAL A 27 10.93 4.40 -29.07
C VAL A 27 10.14 4.94 -27.88
N LYS A 28 8.87 4.54 -27.72
CA LYS A 28 8.18 4.71 -26.44
C LYS A 28 9.06 4.00 -25.41
N SER A 29 9.80 4.76 -24.61
CA SER A 29 10.44 4.22 -23.41
C SER A 29 9.34 3.55 -22.62
N GLN A 30 9.40 2.22 -22.48
CA GLN A 30 8.56 1.56 -21.49
C GLN A 30 8.86 2.24 -20.15
N ALA A 31 7.82 2.58 -19.40
CA ALA A 31 8.02 3.19 -18.10
C ALA A 31 8.83 2.19 -17.24
N GLN A 32 9.97 2.64 -16.72
CA GLN A 32 10.85 1.80 -15.91
C GLN A 32 10.09 1.35 -14.65
N ASN A 33 9.98 0.04 -14.45
CA ASN A 33 9.49 -0.50 -13.18
C ASN A 33 10.51 -0.16 -12.08
N LEU A 34 10.04 0.54 -11.05
CA LEU A 34 10.84 0.92 -9.90
C LEU A 34 10.90 -0.18 -8.84
N ILE A 35 10.02 -1.18 -8.92
CA ILE A 35 10.07 -2.36 -8.04
C ILE A 35 11.10 -3.35 -8.56
N VAL A 36 12.06 -3.70 -7.71
CA VAL A 36 13.01 -4.79 -7.97
C VAL A 36 12.42 -6.11 -7.48
N ASN A 37 12.52 -7.17 -8.28
CA ASN A 37 12.03 -8.51 -7.93
C ASN A 37 10.54 -8.56 -7.55
N GLY A 38 9.72 -7.69 -8.13
CA GLY A 38 8.27 -7.65 -7.87
C GLY A 38 7.50 -8.88 -8.37
N ASN A 39 8.13 -9.67 -9.26
CA ASN A 39 7.64 -10.96 -9.77
C ASN A 39 8.29 -12.17 -9.06
N PHE A 40 9.09 -11.92 -8.02
CA PHE A 40 9.73 -12.92 -7.18
C PHE A 40 10.61 -13.98 -7.88
N SER A 41 11.03 -13.75 -9.13
CA SER A 41 11.86 -14.70 -9.89
C SER A 41 13.26 -14.89 -9.28
N ASN A 42 13.75 -13.90 -8.51
CA ASN A 42 14.98 -14.00 -7.72
C ASN A 42 14.76 -14.55 -6.31
N GLY A 43 13.60 -15.15 -6.03
CA GLY A 43 13.28 -15.74 -4.73
C GLY A 43 13.07 -14.70 -3.64
N ASN A 44 13.47 -15.03 -2.41
CA ASN A 44 13.38 -14.17 -1.22
C ASN A 44 14.51 -13.12 -1.19
N ALA A 45 14.51 -12.19 -2.15
CA ALA A 45 15.53 -11.16 -2.30
C ALA A 45 14.94 -9.79 -2.66
N ASN A 46 15.63 -8.70 -2.29
CA ASN A 46 15.27 -7.31 -2.61
C ASN A 46 13.94 -6.80 -2.00
N PHE A 47 13.43 -7.47 -0.97
CA PHE A 47 12.33 -6.97 -0.14
C PHE A 47 12.54 -7.42 1.30
N THR A 48 11.79 -6.83 2.24
CA THR A 48 11.77 -7.24 3.65
C THR A 48 10.36 -7.63 4.08
N SER A 49 10.29 -8.35 5.21
CA SER A 49 9.04 -8.81 5.81
C SER A 49 9.17 -8.85 7.33
N GLU A 50 8.09 -8.55 8.04
CA GLU A 50 7.95 -8.80 9.48
C GLU A 50 7.44 -10.23 9.77
N TYR A 51 7.13 -10.98 8.72
CA TYR A 51 6.79 -12.40 8.80
C TYR A 51 8.07 -13.23 8.88
N THR A 52 7.97 -14.44 9.43
CA THR A 52 9.11 -15.37 9.48
C THR A 52 9.23 -16.13 8.16
N TYR A 53 10.37 -16.02 7.48
CA TYR A 53 10.63 -16.75 6.23
C TYR A 53 10.80 -18.25 6.48
N THR A 54 10.24 -19.08 5.59
CA THR A 54 10.47 -20.53 5.55
C THR A 54 10.82 -20.99 4.14
N THR A 55 11.76 -21.93 4.02
CA THR A 55 12.08 -22.63 2.76
C THR A 55 11.40 -23.99 2.68
N GLN A 56 10.68 -24.42 3.72
CA GLN A 56 10.26 -25.81 3.87
C GLN A 56 8.96 -26.08 3.12
N ALA A 57 9.07 -26.61 1.89
CA ALA A 57 7.95 -27.24 1.21
C ALA A 57 7.64 -28.59 1.86
N THR A 58 6.39 -28.79 2.26
CA THR A 58 5.90 -30.04 2.88
C THR A 58 4.92 -30.79 2.00
N ASN A 59 4.76 -30.38 0.74
CA ASN A 59 3.80 -30.93 -0.22
C ASN A 59 2.38 -31.04 0.35
N GLY A 60 2.02 -30.12 1.26
CA GLY A 60 0.73 -30.13 1.96
C GLY A 60 0.55 -31.28 2.95
N THR A 61 1.62 -31.97 3.38
CA THR A 61 1.55 -33.11 4.32
C THR A 61 1.89 -32.73 5.76
N ASN A 62 2.57 -31.60 5.98
CA ASN A 62 2.90 -31.10 7.32
C ASN A 62 2.94 -29.57 7.33
N TYR A 63 1.78 -28.94 7.53
CA TYR A 63 1.69 -27.47 7.46
C TYR A 63 2.52 -26.76 8.53
N SER A 64 2.65 -27.32 9.74
CA SER A 64 3.41 -26.73 10.87
C SER A 64 4.92 -26.53 10.59
N GLN A 65 5.43 -27.27 9.62
CA GLN A 65 6.80 -27.19 9.16
C GLN A 65 6.94 -26.25 7.96
N GLY A 66 5.89 -26.17 7.12
CA GLY A 66 5.79 -25.16 6.08
C GLY A 66 5.35 -23.81 6.65
N LEU A 67 4.19 -23.34 6.18
CA LEU A 67 3.69 -22.02 6.51
C LEU A 67 2.88 -21.92 7.80
N GLY A 68 2.68 -23.01 8.56
CA GLY A 68 2.18 -22.94 9.94
C GLY A 68 3.34 -22.73 10.93
N PRO A 69 3.13 -22.03 12.07
CA PRO A 69 1.95 -21.25 12.44
C PRO A 69 1.85 -19.93 11.66
N GLU A 70 0.80 -19.17 11.94
CA GLU A 70 0.48 -17.84 11.41
C GLU A 70 1.66 -16.85 11.48
N GLY A 71 1.74 -15.93 10.51
CA GLY A 71 2.84 -14.96 10.42
C GLY A 71 4.12 -15.50 9.80
N ARG A 72 4.02 -16.56 8.99
CA ARG A 72 5.11 -17.09 8.16
C ARG A 72 4.89 -16.77 6.69
N TYR A 73 5.98 -16.65 5.94
CA TYR A 73 5.92 -16.45 4.50
C TYR A 73 6.98 -17.26 3.75
N THR A 74 6.76 -17.45 2.46
CA THR A 74 7.73 -18.05 1.55
C THR A 74 7.61 -17.43 0.15
N VAL A 75 8.51 -17.83 -0.74
CA VAL A 75 8.46 -17.51 -2.16
C VAL A 75 8.49 -18.82 -2.94
N GLY A 76 7.47 -19.07 -3.76
CA GLY A 76 7.37 -20.33 -4.49
C GLY A 76 6.27 -20.35 -5.56
N THR A 77 6.19 -21.44 -6.30
CA THR A 77 5.32 -21.54 -7.48
C THR A 77 3.92 -22.08 -7.18
N ASN A 78 3.73 -22.73 -6.03
CA ASN A 78 2.46 -23.34 -5.64
C ASN A 78 2.25 -23.29 -4.11
N PRO A 79 1.27 -22.50 -3.61
CA PRO A 79 0.91 -22.41 -2.21
C PRO A 79 0.62 -23.77 -1.54
N LYS A 80 0.02 -24.71 -2.28
CA LYS A 80 -0.28 -26.07 -1.79
C LYS A 80 0.94 -26.84 -1.28
N TYR A 81 2.14 -26.51 -1.77
CA TYR A 81 3.36 -27.17 -1.30
C TYR A 81 3.71 -26.80 0.13
N TYR A 82 3.21 -25.70 0.65
CA TYR A 82 3.61 -25.16 1.94
C TYR A 82 2.50 -25.22 3.00
N HIS A 83 1.25 -25.34 2.55
CA HIS A 83 0.10 -25.48 3.42
C HIS A 83 -0.97 -26.33 2.76
N GLN A 84 -1.52 -27.29 3.51
CA GLN A 84 -2.46 -28.28 2.96
C GLN A 84 -3.80 -27.67 2.56
N ASP A 85 -4.21 -26.57 3.18
CA ASP A 85 -5.51 -25.92 2.92
C ASP A 85 -5.43 -24.85 1.82
N PHE A 86 -4.23 -24.53 1.33
CA PHE A 86 -4.06 -23.49 0.33
C PHE A 86 -4.42 -23.96 -1.08
N CYS A 87 -4.74 -23.00 -1.94
CA CYS A 87 -4.96 -23.19 -3.37
C CYS A 87 -3.82 -23.99 -4.03
N ALA A 88 -4.19 -24.90 -4.93
CA ALA A 88 -3.26 -25.64 -5.77
C ALA A 88 -3.13 -24.96 -7.14
N LEU A 89 -1.97 -24.34 -7.42
CA LEU A 89 -1.68 -23.66 -8.68
C LEU A 89 -0.84 -24.58 -9.59
N THR A 90 -1.47 -25.65 -10.08
CA THR A 90 -0.79 -26.78 -10.74
C THR A 90 -0.55 -26.61 -12.23
N THR A 91 -1.18 -25.62 -12.87
CA THR A 91 -0.98 -25.31 -14.31
C THR A 91 -0.50 -23.87 -14.46
N GLU A 92 0.32 -23.62 -15.48
CA GLU A 92 0.92 -22.31 -15.74
C GLU A 92 -0.15 -21.21 -15.93
N GLY A 93 -1.27 -21.53 -16.57
CA GLY A 93 -2.40 -20.59 -16.74
C GLY A 93 -3.19 -20.24 -15.48
N VAL A 94 -2.86 -20.83 -14.32
CA VAL A 94 -3.46 -20.53 -13.01
C VAL A 94 -2.43 -19.86 -12.07
N ARG A 95 -1.14 -19.83 -12.47
CA ARG A 95 -0.10 -19.03 -11.81
C ARG A 95 -0.25 -17.55 -12.20
N SER A 96 0.52 -16.66 -11.55
CA SER A 96 0.31 -15.22 -11.74
C SER A 96 0.32 -14.81 -13.21
N PRO A 97 -0.60 -13.93 -13.67
CA PRO A 97 -0.86 -13.70 -15.08
C PRO A 97 0.30 -13.15 -15.93
N ILE A 98 1.32 -12.50 -15.34
CA ILE A 98 2.41 -11.88 -16.13
C ILE A 98 3.67 -12.74 -16.13
N SER A 99 4.11 -13.24 -14.98
CA SER A 99 5.39 -13.96 -14.87
C SER A 99 5.28 -15.48 -14.77
N GLY A 100 4.13 -16.02 -14.33
CA GLY A 100 3.86 -17.47 -14.25
C GLY A 100 4.77 -18.28 -13.32
N GLY A 101 5.64 -17.60 -12.56
CA GLY A 101 6.77 -18.17 -11.84
C GLY A 101 6.54 -18.29 -10.33
N ASN A 102 7.51 -17.80 -9.57
CA ASN A 102 7.41 -17.69 -8.12
C ASN A 102 6.48 -16.55 -7.75
N MET A 103 5.75 -16.71 -6.64
CA MET A 103 4.98 -15.64 -6.00
C MET A 103 5.35 -15.56 -4.52
N LEU A 104 5.04 -14.43 -3.89
CA LEU A 104 5.06 -14.31 -2.44
C LEU A 104 3.83 -15.00 -1.86
N ILE A 105 4.01 -15.85 -0.86
CA ILE A 105 2.94 -16.64 -0.23
C ILE A 105 3.04 -16.40 1.27
N GLY A 106 1.98 -15.86 1.88
CA GLY A 106 1.92 -15.56 3.31
C GLY A 106 0.78 -16.32 4.00
N ASN A 107 1.11 -16.95 5.14
CA ASN A 107 0.10 -17.36 6.12
C ASN A 107 -0.17 -16.19 7.06
N GLY A 108 -1.37 -15.62 6.97
CA GLY A 108 -1.69 -14.33 7.58
C GLY A 108 -1.46 -14.34 9.09
N TYR A 109 -0.92 -13.25 9.64
CA TYR A 109 -0.71 -13.14 11.08
C TYR A 109 -2.04 -12.90 11.82
N ASN A 110 -2.25 -13.55 12.95
CA ASN A 110 -3.51 -13.53 13.71
C ASN A 110 -3.49 -12.55 14.90
N GLY A 111 -2.60 -11.56 14.87
CA GLY A 111 -2.46 -10.54 15.91
C GLY A 111 -2.60 -9.12 15.36
N SER A 112 -1.72 -8.22 15.79
CA SER A 112 -1.63 -6.84 15.28
C SER A 112 -1.27 -6.79 13.79
N SER A 113 -1.39 -5.60 13.18
CA SER A 113 -0.89 -5.36 11.83
C SER A 113 0.58 -5.76 11.67
N LYS A 114 0.92 -6.45 10.57
CA LYS A 114 2.30 -6.82 10.21
C LYS A 114 2.55 -6.67 8.71
N LYS A 115 3.75 -6.22 8.36
CA LYS A 115 4.23 -6.06 6.98
C LYS A 115 4.61 -7.42 6.37
N LEU A 116 3.85 -7.90 5.39
CA LEU A 116 4.18 -9.11 4.64
C LEU A 116 5.27 -8.84 3.60
N TRP A 117 5.18 -7.70 2.91
CA TRP A 117 6.14 -7.28 1.90
C TRP A 117 6.46 -5.81 2.07
N THR A 118 7.73 -5.44 1.92
CA THR A 118 8.19 -4.05 1.98
C THR A 118 9.36 -3.81 1.04
N GLN A 119 9.32 -2.70 0.30
CA GLN A 119 10.46 -2.21 -0.46
C GLN A 119 10.51 -0.67 -0.41
N THR A 120 11.68 -0.12 -0.12
CA THR A 120 11.94 1.32 -0.25
C THR A 120 12.37 1.63 -1.66
N VAL A 121 11.66 2.55 -2.31
CA VAL A 121 11.92 2.99 -3.68
C VAL A 121 12.40 4.42 -3.72
N ALA A 122 13.26 4.75 -4.69
CA ALA A 122 13.61 6.13 -5.01
C ALA A 122 12.53 6.74 -5.90
N LEU A 123 12.08 7.94 -5.53
CA LEU A 123 11.06 8.70 -6.25
C LEU A 123 11.63 10.02 -6.78
N GLN A 124 10.94 10.59 -7.76
CA GLN A 124 11.08 11.98 -8.13
C GLN A 124 9.98 12.77 -7.43
N ALA A 125 10.34 13.89 -6.80
CA ALA A 125 9.37 14.77 -6.19
C ALA A 125 8.35 15.30 -7.23
N ASN A 126 7.17 15.65 -6.74
CA ASN A 126 5.99 16.15 -7.45
C ASN A 126 5.61 15.29 -8.66
N THR A 127 5.84 13.98 -8.58
CA THR A 127 5.63 13.05 -9.70
C THR A 127 4.50 12.09 -9.37
N ASN A 128 3.66 11.83 -10.36
CA ASN A 128 2.59 10.85 -10.27
C ASN A 128 3.12 9.44 -10.53
N TYR A 129 2.60 8.49 -9.77
CA TYR A 129 2.98 7.09 -9.84
C TYR A 129 1.73 6.21 -9.88
N LYS A 130 1.88 5.07 -10.58
CA LYS A 130 0.90 3.99 -10.61
C LYS A 130 1.58 2.70 -10.15
N LEU A 131 1.02 2.13 -9.09
CA LEU A 131 1.38 0.82 -8.56
C LEU A 131 0.32 -0.19 -8.98
N THR A 132 0.75 -1.34 -9.48
CA THR A 132 -0.10 -2.49 -9.77
C THR A 132 0.49 -3.76 -9.18
N PHE A 133 -0.35 -4.69 -8.76
CA PHE A 133 0.05 -6.03 -8.35
C PHE A 133 -1.14 -6.97 -8.45
N TYR A 134 -0.86 -8.27 -8.57
CA TYR A 134 -1.86 -9.31 -8.43
C TYR A 134 -1.87 -9.84 -7.01
N ALA A 135 -3.07 -10.05 -6.47
CA ALA A 135 -3.26 -10.72 -5.19
C ALA A 135 -4.37 -11.77 -5.27
N MET A 136 -4.29 -12.77 -4.40
CA MET A 136 -5.21 -13.90 -4.32
C MET A 136 -5.37 -14.33 -2.86
N SER A 137 -6.61 -14.58 -2.42
CA SER A 137 -6.88 -15.30 -1.17
C SER A 137 -6.61 -16.80 -1.35
N LEU A 138 -5.85 -17.39 -0.42
CA LEU A 138 -5.37 -18.77 -0.53
C LEU A 138 -6.23 -19.80 0.18
N ALA A 139 -7.01 -19.41 1.18
CA ALA A 139 -7.90 -20.28 1.93
C ALA A 139 -9.20 -19.54 2.25
N GLY A 140 -10.34 -20.22 2.10
CA GLY A 140 -11.67 -19.62 2.18
C GLY A 140 -12.08 -19.18 3.59
N ALA A 141 -12.20 -17.86 3.77
CA ALA A 141 -13.24 -17.16 4.52
C ALA A 141 -13.13 -15.67 4.16
N ASN A 142 -14.27 -14.97 4.11
CA ASN A 142 -14.44 -13.62 3.55
C ASN A 142 -13.75 -12.49 4.34
N THR A 143 -12.49 -12.63 4.75
CA THR A 143 -11.84 -11.68 5.66
C THR A 143 -10.37 -11.39 5.35
N LEU A 144 -9.92 -11.62 4.11
CA LEU A 144 -8.61 -11.12 3.70
C LEU A 144 -8.67 -9.60 3.65
N LEU A 145 -8.08 -8.95 4.65
CA LEU A 145 -7.95 -7.51 4.71
C LEU A 145 -6.46 -7.20 4.74
N PHE A 146 -5.96 -6.75 3.60
CA PHE A 146 -4.63 -6.15 3.51
C PHE A 146 -4.75 -4.67 3.18
N GLY A 147 -3.81 -3.87 3.68
CA GLY A 147 -3.64 -2.49 3.25
C GLY A 147 -2.36 -2.33 2.45
N LEU A 148 -2.42 -1.52 1.40
CA LEU A 148 -1.23 -0.94 0.80
C LEU A 148 -0.86 0.31 1.60
N TYR A 149 0.41 0.50 1.89
CA TYR A 149 0.91 1.65 2.65
C TYR A 149 2.09 2.29 1.93
N GLY A 150 2.10 3.62 1.93
CA GLY A 150 3.26 4.45 1.61
C GLY A 150 3.73 5.11 2.90
N ASN A 151 4.94 4.78 3.35
CA ASN A 151 5.38 5.00 4.73
C ASN A 151 4.35 4.44 5.70
N CYS A 152 3.61 5.29 6.41
CA CYS A 152 2.54 4.88 7.30
C CYS A 152 1.15 5.29 6.83
N THR A 153 1.06 6.08 5.76
CA THR A 153 -0.22 6.44 5.16
C THR A 153 -0.75 5.25 4.38
N ARG A 154 -1.97 4.83 4.72
CA ARG A 154 -2.67 3.80 3.97
C ARG A 154 -3.12 4.34 2.61
N LEU A 155 -2.80 3.62 1.56
CA LEU A 155 -3.03 4.02 0.17
C LEU A 155 -4.22 3.27 -0.40
N GLY A 156 -5.31 4.00 -0.62
CA GLY A 156 -6.51 3.46 -1.25
C GLY A 156 -7.36 2.60 -0.33
N GLN A 157 -8.20 1.77 -0.96
CA GLN A 157 -9.11 0.87 -0.27
C GLN A 157 -8.40 -0.42 0.16
N ASP A 158 -9.01 -1.08 1.13
CA ASP A 158 -8.67 -2.43 1.56
C ASP A 158 -8.59 -3.38 0.37
N ILE A 159 -7.56 -4.22 0.38
CA ILE A 159 -7.43 -5.36 -0.52
C ILE A 159 -8.37 -6.43 0.02
N ASP A 160 -9.61 -6.41 -0.47
CA ASP A 160 -10.62 -7.43 -0.22
C ASP A 160 -10.76 -8.31 -1.48
N VAL A 161 -10.34 -9.56 -1.37
CA VAL A 161 -10.44 -10.57 -2.44
C VAL A 161 -11.60 -11.51 -2.10
N GLY A 162 -12.79 -11.16 -2.56
CA GLY A 162 -14.01 -11.96 -2.33
C GLY A 162 -14.03 -13.36 -2.98
N ASN A 163 -13.04 -13.71 -3.80
CA ASN A 163 -12.93 -15.01 -4.48
C ASN A 163 -11.63 -15.72 -4.12
N THR A 164 -11.73 -16.87 -3.44
CA THR A 164 -10.59 -17.75 -3.15
C THR A 164 -9.99 -18.30 -4.45
N CYS A 165 -8.67 -18.47 -4.49
CA CYS A 165 -7.92 -19.06 -5.61
C CYS A 165 -8.03 -18.34 -6.96
N THR A 166 -8.43 -17.06 -6.98
CA THR A 166 -8.47 -16.26 -8.21
C THR A 166 -7.59 -15.02 -8.07
N TRP A 167 -6.73 -14.77 -9.05
CA TRP A 167 -5.92 -13.56 -9.11
C TRP A 167 -6.79 -12.34 -9.41
N THR A 168 -6.66 -11.32 -8.57
CA THR A 168 -7.28 -10.01 -8.77
C THR A 168 -6.18 -8.96 -8.95
N LEU A 169 -6.30 -8.12 -10.00
CA LEU A 169 -5.39 -7.00 -10.23
C LEU A 169 -5.81 -5.82 -9.35
N TYR A 170 -4.89 -5.35 -8.52
CA TYR A 170 -5.04 -4.10 -7.78
C TYR A 170 -4.25 -2.99 -8.47
N THR A 171 -4.85 -1.81 -8.53
CA THR A 171 -4.23 -0.61 -9.10
C THR A 171 -4.40 0.54 -8.13
N MET A 172 -3.29 1.21 -7.83
CA MET A 172 -3.26 2.38 -6.97
C MET A 172 -2.43 3.48 -7.62
N THR A 173 -2.95 4.71 -7.55
CA THR A 173 -2.28 5.90 -8.07
C THR A 173 -2.03 6.89 -6.94
N PHE A 174 -0.80 7.39 -6.85
CA PHE A 174 -0.43 8.41 -5.85
C PHE A 174 0.49 9.48 -6.46
N ASN A 175 0.50 10.67 -5.84
CA ASN A 175 1.51 11.69 -6.12
C ASN A 175 2.55 11.66 -5.00
N SER A 176 3.83 11.73 -5.36
CA SER A 176 4.93 11.67 -4.39
C SER A 176 4.98 12.89 -3.46
N GLY A 177 4.28 13.98 -3.78
CA GLY A 177 4.48 15.27 -3.12
C GLY A 177 5.97 15.63 -3.15
N VAL A 178 6.49 16.16 -2.05
CA VAL A 178 7.92 16.50 -1.95
C VAL A 178 8.84 15.29 -1.73
N LEU A 179 8.30 14.07 -1.59
CA LEU A 179 9.10 12.88 -1.28
C LEU A 179 10.02 12.49 -2.43
N THR A 180 11.27 12.16 -2.10
CA THR A 180 12.25 11.57 -3.02
C THR A 180 12.52 10.09 -2.74
N SER A 181 11.90 9.53 -1.71
CA SER A 181 11.90 8.11 -1.40
C SER A 181 10.60 7.73 -0.70
N LEU A 182 10.18 6.48 -0.87
CA LEU A 182 8.96 5.96 -0.26
C LEU A 182 9.15 4.51 0.16
N GLU A 183 8.82 4.18 1.40
CA GLU A 183 8.63 2.79 1.81
C GLU A 183 7.24 2.33 1.36
N LEU A 184 7.17 1.38 0.43
CA LEU A 184 5.91 0.73 0.06
C LEU A 184 5.78 -0.59 0.80
N SER A 185 4.62 -0.84 1.40
CA SER A 185 4.37 -2.09 2.10
C SER A 185 2.96 -2.63 1.91
N LEU A 186 2.85 -3.96 1.87
CA LEU A 186 1.59 -4.69 1.98
C LEU A 186 1.49 -5.24 3.39
N ARG A 187 0.47 -4.83 4.12
CA ARG A 187 0.28 -5.18 5.54
C ARG A 187 -0.99 -5.97 5.72
N ASN A 188 -0.89 -7.08 6.44
CA ASN A 188 -2.08 -7.74 6.95
C ASN A 188 -2.68 -6.86 8.04
N ILE A 189 -3.95 -6.51 7.91
CA ILE A 189 -4.69 -5.75 8.92
C ILE A 189 -5.87 -6.57 9.49
N SER A 190 -6.05 -7.80 9.01
CA SER A 190 -7.02 -8.73 9.58
C SER A 190 -6.47 -9.33 10.86
N VAL A 191 -7.28 -9.32 11.92
CA VAL A 191 -7.00 -10.02 13.19
C VAL A 191 -7.51 -11.47 13.17
N ASN A 192 -8.22 -11.87 12.12
CA ASN A 192 -8.77 -13.22 12.01
C ASN A 192 -7.68 -14.20 11.61
N ALA A 193 -7.55 -15.30 12.37
CA ALA A 193 -6.58 -16.36 12.06
C ALA A 193 -6.95 -17.20 10.84
N SER A 194 -8.23 -17.22 10.44
CA SER A 194 -8.71 -18.06 9.34
C SER A 194 -9.04 -17.21 8.12
N GLY A 195 -8.52 -17.61 6.96
CA GLY A 195 -8.84 -16.99 5.66
C GLY A 195 -8.14 -15.66 5.39
N ASN A 196 -7.10 -15.33 6.18
CA ASN A 196 -6.25 -14.15 6.00
C ASN A 196 -4.96 -14.47 5.19
N ASP A 197 -4.95 -15.61 4.50
CA ASP A 197 -3.82 -16.10 3.71
C ASP A 197 -3.80 -15.52 2.30
N ILE A 198 -2.63 -15.07 1.85
CA ILE A 198 -2.49 -14.32 0.59
C ILE A 198 -1.35 -14.85 -0.27
N ALA A 199 -1.56 -14.86 -1.58
CA ALA A 199 -0.48 -14.81 -2.55
C ALA A 199 -0.44 -13.45 -3.25
N VAL A 200 0.77 -12.94 -3.48
CA VAL A 200 1.03 -11.67 -4.16
C VAL A 200 2.08 -11.89 -5.23
N ASP A 201 1.87 -11.29 -6.40
CA ASP A 201 2.82 -11.36 -7.50
C ASP A 201 2.74 -10.14 -8.42
N ASP A 202 3.76 -10.00 -9.27
CA ASP A 202 3.89 -8.98 -10.32
C ASP A 202 3.67 -7.55 -9.82
N ILE A 203 4.32 -7.19 -8.70
CA ILE A 203 4.33 -5.84 -8.14
C ILE A 203 5.13 -4.91 -9.07
N ILE A 204 4.46 -3.90 -9.61
CA ILE A 204 5.02 -2.97 -10.58
C ILE A 204 4.70 -1.54 -10.13
N LEU A 205 5.71 -0.69 -10.09
CA LEU A 205 5.58 0.74 -9.84
C LEU A 205 6.18 1.51 -11.02
N VAL A 206 5.39 2.33 -11.68
CA VAL A 206 5.85 3.15 -12.79
C VAL A 206 5.42 4.60 -12.60
N LYS A 207 6.17 5.53 -13.21
CA LYS A 207 5.66 6.90 -13.37
C LYS A 207 4.40 6.89 -14.20
N ASP A 208 3.45 7.72 -13.82
CA ASP A 208 2.14 7.83 -14.44
C ASP A 208 1.94 9.25 -14.97
N ASN A 209 1.27 9.38 -16.11
CA ASN A 209 0.90 10.67 -16.71
C ASN A 209 -0.63 10.75 -16.77
N PRO A 210 -1.20 11.95 -16.61
CA PRO A 210 -2.20 12.24 -15.59
C PRO A 210 -3.43 11.32 -15.67
N ALA A 211 -3.60 10.52 -14.61
CA ALA A 211 -4.87 10.03 -14.13
C ALA A 211 -5.56 11.13 -13.32
N THR A 212 -6.88 11.05 -13.21
CA THR A 212 -7.66 11.83 -12.27
C THR A 212 -7.72 11.09 -10.92
N ASN A 213 -7.54 11.80 -9.80
CA ASN A 213 -7.59 11.30 -8.41
C ASN A 213 -6.36 10.52 -7.93
N TYR A 214 -5.29 11.25 -7.58
CA TYR A 214 -4.11 10.70 -6.91
C TYR A 214 -4.26 10.75 -5.39
N ALA A 215 -3.96 9.65 -4.70
CA ALA A 215 -3.74 9.70 -3.27
C ALA A 215 -2.52 10.59 -2.97
N THR A 216 -2.62 11.43 -1.95
CA THR A 216 -1.49 12.20 -1.42
C THR A 216 -0.86 11.41 -0.29
N ILE A 217 0.48 11.31 -0.31
CA ILE A 217 1.24 10.77 0.81
C ILE A 217 1.62 11.96 1.69
N SER A 218 1.06 12.03 2.88
CA SER A 218 1.41 13.04 3.89
C SER A 218 1.55 12.38 5.24
N ASP A 219 2.55 12.81 6.00
CA ASP A 219 2.74 12.43 7.40
C ASP A 219 1.95 13.38 8.34
N ASP A 220 1.14 14.28 7.78
CA ASP A 220 0.25 15.15 8.55
C ASP A 220 -0.85 14.33 9.26
N PHE A 221 -1.17 14.70 10.49
CA PHE A 221 -2.23 14.07 11.27
C PHE A 221 -3.62 14.49 10.78
N ILE A 222 -4.05 13.91 9.66
CA ILE A 222 -5.37 14.10 9.08
C ILE A 222 -6.16 12.82 9.27
N TRP A 223 -7.34 12.93 9.89
CA TRP A 223 -8.20 11.78 10.11
C TRP A 223 -8.69 11.18 8.78
N GLN A 224 -8.45 9.89 8.58
CA GLN A 224 -8.75 9.12 7.37
C GLN A 224 -10.08 8.35 7.44
N GLY A 225 -10.53 8.00 8.65
CA GLY A 225 -11.83 7.35 8.87
C GLY A 225 -11.92 5.90 8.35
N TYR A 226 -10.84 5.12 8.45
CA TYR A 226 -10.91 3.66 8.19
C TYR A 226 -11.80 2.96 9.21
N THR A 227 -11.67 3.33 10.49
CA THR A 227 -12.58 2.95 11.57
C THR A 227 -12.99 4.20 12.35
N THR A 228 -13.77 4.03 13.41
CA THR A 228 -14.09 5.11 14.36
C THR A 228 -13.11 5.18 15.53
N ASP A 229 -12.18 4.23 15.66
CA ASP A 229 -11.32 4.10 16.84
C ASP A 229 -10.20 5.15 16.84
N TRP A 230 -10.26 6.09 17.79
CA TRP A 230 -9.23 7.12 17.99
C TRP A 230 -7.83 6.54 18.15
N THR A 231 -7.71 5.36 18.76
CA THR A 231 -6.42 4.75 19.09
C THR A 231 -5.81 3.94 17.96
N ASN A 232 -6.53 3.80 16.84
CA ASN A 232 -5.97 3.20 15.64
C ASN A 232 -5.15 4.23 14.85
N ALA A 233 -3.82 4.06 14.83
CA ALA A 233 -2.90 4.95 14.12
C ALA A 233 -3.22 5.06 12.61
N ASP A 234 -3.75 4.02 11.98
CA ASP A 234 -4.11 4.05 10.55
C ASP A 234 -5.16 5.14 10.26
N ASN A 235 -6.01 5.48 11.24
CA ASN A 235 -6.98 6.55 11.10
C ASN A 235 -6.35 7.94 11.07
N TRP A 236 -5.10 8.11 11.45
CA TRP A 236 -4.48 9.44 11.55
C TRP A 236 -3.60 9.82 10.36
N GLY A 237 -3.48 8.94 9.36
CA GLY A 237 -2.64 9.19 8.18
C GLY A 237 -1.13 9.17 8.47
N SER A 238 -0.73 8.96 9.72
CA SER A 238 0.64 8.94 10.22
C SER A 238 1.00 7.57 10.83
N CYS A 239 2.22 7.42 11.34
CA CYS A 239 2.71 6.18 11.96
C CYS A 239 2.22 5.94 13.40
N THR A 240 1.57 6.94 14.00
CA THR A 240 1.26 6.94 15.44
C THR A 240 -0.10 7.57 15.71
N VAL A 241 -0.62 7.36 16.92
CA VAL A 241 -1.74 8.13 17.45
C VAL A 241 -1.21 9.51 17.89
N PRO A 242 -1.93 10.61 17.63
CA PRO A 242 -1.48 11.94 18.01
C PRO A 242 -1.20 12.07 19.50
N THR A 243 -0.29 12.98 19.79
CA THR A 243 0.12 13.37 21.13
C THR A 243 0.06 14.90 21.26
N CYS A 244 0.47 15.44 22.41
CA CYS A 244 0.54 16.88 22.64
C CYS A 244 1.55 17.65 21.76
N SER A 245 2.30 16.98 20.88
CA SER A 245 3.14 17.63 19.86
C SER A 245 2.45 17.82 18.51
N ASP A 246 1.31 17.17 18.29
CA ASP A 246 0.78 16.93 16.95
C ASP A 246 -0.48 17.76 16.69
N ASP A 247 -0.44 18.58 15.65
CA ASP A 247 -1.60 19.33 15.16
C ASP A 247 -2.44 18.43 14.26
N VAL A 248 -3.73 18.27 14.58
CA VAL A 248 -4.62 17.32 13.91
C VAL A 248 -5.79 17.99 13.22
N VAL A 249 -6.24 17.40 12.11
CA VAL A 249 -7.42 17.84 11.35
C VAL A 249 -8.42 16.70 11.22
N ILE A 250 -9.67 16.94 11.60
CA ILE A 250 -10.80 16.06 11.32
C ILE A 250 -11.57 16.64 10.13
N PRO A 251 -11.41 16.09 8.91
CA PRO A 251 -12.01 16.67 7.72
C PRO A 251 -13.48 16.26 7.56
N ALA A 252 -14.22 17.02 6.75
CA ALA A 252 -15.59 16.67 6.38
C ALA A 252 -15.64 15.55 5.33
N GLY A 253 -16.84 15.00 5.09
CA GLY A 253 -17.10 14.07 3.98
C GLY A 253 -16.72 12.61 4.25
N LEU A 254 -16.33 12.27 5.48
CA LEU A 254 -16.03 10.90 5.88
C LEU A 254 -17.26 10.16 6.42
N THR A 255 -17.23 8.82 6.30
CA THR A 255 -18.24 7.93 6.88
C THR A 255 -17.98 7.68 8.36
N ASN A 256 -16.73 7.40 8.72
CA ASN A 256 -16.33 7.10 10.10
C ASN A 256 -15.57 8.29 10.71
N TYR A 257 -16.06 8.76 11.85
CA TYR A 257 -15.47 9.85 12.60
C TYR A 257 -14.86 9.36 13.93
N PRO A 258 -13.89 10.09 14.50
CA PRO A 258 -13.22 9.68 15.72
C PRO A 258 -14.19 9.52 16.89
N ILE A 259 -14.05 8.39 17.57
CA ILE A 259 -14.65 8.08 18.85
C ILE A 259 -13.52 7.75 19.82
N LEU A 260 -13.39 8.57 20.87
CA LEU A 260 -12.55 8.23 22.01
C LEU A 260 -13.37 7.31 22.94
N ALA A 261 -12.88 6.08 23.15
CA ALA A 261 -13.59 5.04 23.89
C ALA A 261 -13.80 5.40 25.38
N SER A 262 -14.74 4.72 26.04
CA SER A 262 -15.05 5.01 27.45
C SER A 262 -13.80 4.87 28.33
N ASN A 263 -13.57 5.84 29.22
CA ASN A 263 -12.40 5.92 30.11
C ASN A 263 -11.03 5.97 29.40
N ALA A 264 -10.98 6.21 28.09
CA ALA A 264 -9.74 6.40 27.36
C ALA A 264 -9.26 7.86 27.43
N THR A 265 -7.94 8.06 27.34
CA THR A 265 -7.33 9.39 27.19
C THR A 265 -6.74 9.51 25.79
N GLY A 266 -7.09 10.59 25.09
CA GLY A 266 -6.47 11.01 23.83
C GLY A 266 -5.77 12.35 24.02
N ALA A 267 -4.69 12.60 23.29
CA ALA A 267 -3.96 13.86 23.36
C ALA A 267 -3.70 14.43 21.96
N VAL A 268 -3.73 15.76 21.85
CA VAL A 268 -3.35 16.51 20.65
C VAL A 268 -2.62 17.78 21.07
N LYS A 269 -1.79 18.33 20.19
CA LYS A 269 -1.38 19.73 20.31
C LYS A 269 -2.59 20.60 20.01
N SER A 270 -2.98 20.70 18.75
CA SER A 270 -4.19 21.43 18.34
C SER A 270 -5.12 20.50 17.57
N ILE A 271 -6.43 20.72 17.69
CA ILE A 271 -7.45 19.99 16.92
C ILE A 271 -8.31 20.95 16.13
N THR A 272 -8.39 20.73 14.83
CA THR A 272 -9.35 21.39 13.93
C THR A 272 -10.45 20.41 13.52
N ILE A 273 -11.69 20.66 13.94
CA ILE A 273 -12.87 19.90 13.51
C ILE A 273 -13.59 20.72 12.44
N GLN A 274 -13.53 20.27 11.18
CA GLN A 274 -14.11 21.00 10.06
C GLN A 274 -15.65 20.95 10.06
N SER A 275 -16.28 21.89 9.34
CA SER A 275 -17.74 21.90 9.18
C SER A 275 -18.25 20.61 8.54
N GLY A 276 -19.20 19.93 9.20
CA GLY A 276 -19.72 18.62 8.79
C GLY A 276 -18.93 17.42 9.34
N ALA A 277 -17.77 17.66 9.96
CA ALA A 277 -17.02 16.63 10.67
C ALA A 277 -17.56 16.41 12.10
N LYS A 278 -17.23 15.26 12.69
CA LYS A 278 -17.69 14.88 14.03
C LYS A 278 -16.52 14.34 14.88
N VAL A 279 -16.58 14.53 16.19
CA VAL A 279 -15.76 13.82 17.18
C VAL A 279 -16.67 13.44 18.35
N THR A 280 -16.56 12.20 18.85
CA THR A 280 -17.34 11.73 20.01
C THR A 280 -16.42 11.30 21.14
N LEU A 281 -16.66 11.82 22.33
CA LEU A 281 -15.99 11.42 23.57
C LEU A 281 -16.97 10.57 24.39
N ASN A 282 -16.68 9.28 24.55
CA ASN A 282 -17.52 8.38 25.33
C ASN A 282 -17.35 8.60 26.85
N SER A 283 -18.20 7.94 27.63
CA SER A 283 -18.27 8.19 29.07
C SER A 283 -16.92 8.05 29.77
N GLY A 284 -16.57 9.05 30.58
CA GLY A 284 -15.32 9.06 31.35
C GLY A 284 -14.04 9.23 30.53
N SER A 285 -14.13 9.44 29.21
CA SER A 285 -12.96 9.71 28.39
C SER A 285 -12.42 11.13 28.60
N GLU A 286 -11.14 11.34 28.29
CA GLU A 286 -10.47 12.64 28.39
C GLU A 286 -9.75 12.97 27.08
N LEU A 287 -10.11 14.10 26.45
CA LEU A 287 -9.32 14.69 25.37
C LEU A 287 -8.42 15.80 25.93
N GLN A 288 -7.11 15.57 25.95
CA GLN A 288 -6.10 16.55 26.31
C GLN A 288 -5.73 17.40 25.09
N VAL A 289 -5.86 18.72 25.21
CA VAL A 289 -5.52 19.68 24.16
C VAL A 289 -4.44 20.62 24.68
N CYS A 290 -3.24 20.49 24.14
CA CYS A 290 -2.06 21.26 24.58
C CYS A 290 -1.91 22.63 23.87
N GLY A 291 -2.72 22.89 22.85
CA GLY A 291 -2.79 24.13 22.08
C GLY A 291 -4.24 24.49 21.80
N ASP A 292 -4.59 24.64 20.52
CA ASP A 292 -5.90 25.20 20.13
C ASP A 292 -6.96 24.12 19.85
N LEU A 293 -8.20 24.38 20.28
CA LEU A 293 -9.39 23.64 19.84
C LEU A 293 -10.21 24.54 18.92
N LEU A 294 -10.21 24.24 17.62
CA LEU A 294 -10.98 24.96 16.62
C LEU A 294 -12.11 24.05 16.09
N ASN A 295 -13.34 24.28 16.53
CA ASN A 295 -14.48 23.44 16.17
C ASN A 295 -15.50 24.20 15.31
N SER A 296 -15.58 23.82 14.03
CA SER A 296 -16.65 24.22 13.10
C SER A 296 -17.64 23.07 12.82
N GLY A 297 -17.41 21.89 13.37
CA GLY A 297 -18.23 20.68 13.19
C GLY A 297 -19.03 20.34 14.45
N THR A 298 -19.11 19.05 14.77
CA THR A 298 -19.77 18.54 15.98
C THR A 298 -18.78 17.87 16.92
N LEU A 299 -18.76 18.31 18.17
CA LEU A 299 -18.02 17.66 19.25
C LEU A 299 -19.03 17.18 20.30
N THR A 300 -19.21 15.86 20.41
CA THR A 300 -20.17 15.23 21.32
C THR A 300 -19.44 14.70 22.55
N THR A 301 -19.84 15.15 23.74
CA THR A 301 -19.30 14.66 25.01
C THR A 301 -20.38 13.89 25.79
N ASN A 302 -20.18 12.59 26.01
CA ASN A 302 -21.08 11.76 26.81
C ASN A 302 -20.82 11.93 28.32
N SER A 303 -21.68 11.35 29.17
CA SER A 303 -21.62 11.51 30.64
C SER A 303 -20.20 11.36 31.18
N THR A 304 -19.73 12.32 31.99
CA THR A 304 -18.39 12.36 32.62
C THR A 304 -17.19 12.43 31.67
N ALA A 305 -17.38 12.57 30.34
CA ALA A 305 -16.29 12.86 29.44
C ALA A 305 -15.76 14.28 29.66
N THR A 306 -14.47 14.49 29.46
CA THR A 306 -13.79 15.77 29.69
C THR A 306 -12.93 16.18 28.51
N ILE A 307 -12.78 17.49 28.35
CA ILE A 307 -11.76 18.10 27.48
C ILE A 307 -10.89 18.92 28.41
N THR A 308 -9.61 18.57 28.48
CA THR A 308 -8.64 19.23 29.34
C THR A 308 -7.75 20.10 28.48
N MET A 309 -7.90 21.42 28.60
CA MET A 309 -6.97 22.38 28.00
C MET A 309 -5.71 22.40 28.87
N MET A 310 -4.65 21.72 28.43
CA MET A 310 -3.40 21.56 29.18
C MET A 310 -2.58 22.85 29.23
N GLY A 311 -2.78 23.72 28.23
CA GLY A 311 -1.97 24.92 28.01
C GLY A 311 -0.57 24.57 27.49
N THR A 312 0.14 25.59 27.03
CA THR A 312 1.55 25.49 26.67
C THR A 312 2.38 25.79 27.92
N THR A 313 3.17 24.83 28.40
CA THR A 313 4.27 25.14 29.33
C THR A 313 5.38 25.86 28.62
#